data_AF-A0A7V1Y629-F1
#
_entry.id   AF-A0A7V1Y629-F1
#
_cell.length_a   1.000
_cell.length_b   1.000
_cell.length_c   1.000
_cell.angle_alpha   90.00
_cell.angle_beta   90.00
_cell.angle_gamma   90.00
#
_symmetry.space_group_name_H-M   'P 1'
#
loop_
_entity.id
_entity.type
_entity.pdbx_description
1 polymer ?
#
loop_
_entity_poly.entity_id
_entity_poly.type
_entity_poly.pdbx_seq_one_letter_code
_entity_poly.pdbx_strand_id
1 'polypeptide(L)'
;MRDRSPWDHLDYAGNHLTPVEGTIEIDVNEIANTGRVLAEFMEGGDQYRIVFDRFAASQPFHDGGIATRVYEHGDSGNGDPLYPKTWLYLAAWGTATMYQNDQVLYKDYAAHFMVMERSRDPKTHEVHYPVKRTLPGGETDPAGMEIDLWVRSKDQNTKNFPPFETFIHLYWEEVTWR
;
A
#
# COMPACT_ATOMS: atom_id res chain seq x y z
N MET A 1 7.85 12.30 9.41
CA MET A 1 8.14 11.02 10.09
C MET A 1 9.13 11.18 11.23
N ARG A 2 8.71 10.96 12.48
CA ARG A 2 9.57 11.05 13.68
C ARG A 2 9.58 9.79 14.55
N ASP A 3 9.03 8.68 14.06
CA ASP A 3 9.03 7.45 14.82
C ASP A 3 10.46 6.96 15.09
N ARG A 4 10.65 6.09 16.09
CA ARG A 4 11.96 5.45 16.43
C ARG A 4 11.86 3.94 16.50
N SER A 5 12.69 3.22 15.72
CA SER A 5 12.62 1.76 15.58
C SER A 5 12.74 1.07 16.96
N PRO A 6 12.03 -0.07 17.21
CA PRO A 6 11.23 -0.87 16.28
C PRO A 6 9.84 -0.30 15.96
N TRP A 7 9.36 -0.54 14.73
CA TRP A 7 8.06 -0.09 14.23
C TRP A 7 7.17 -1.22 13.75
N ASP A 8 5.87 -1.06 13.97
CA ASP A 8 4.82 -1.80 13.26
C ASP A 8 4.14 -0.81 12.30
N HIS A 9 4.44 -0.90 11.01
CA HIS A 9 3.88 -0.03 9.98
C HIS A 9 2.60 -0.56 9.35
N LEU A 10 2.22 -1.80 9.67
CA LEU A 10 0.99 -2.40 9.18
C LEU A 10 -0.12 -2.34 10.23
N ASP A 11 0.27 -2.32 11.52
CA ASP A 11 -0.55 -2.31 12.75
C ASP A 11 -1.97 -2.84 12.52
N TYR A 12 -2.09 -4.16 12.58
CA TYR A 12 -3.37 -4.84 12.43
C TYR A 12 -4.42 -4.40 13.45
N ALA A 13 -4.00 -3.88 14.59
CA ALA A 13 -4.93 -3.44 15.62
C ALA A 13 -5.40 -1.98 15.41
N GLY A 14 -4.86 -1.27 14.41
CA GLY A 14 -5.26 0.09 14.06
C GLY A 14 -4.99 1.12 15.16
N ASN A 15 -4.07 0.85 16.09
CA ASN A 15 -3.83 1.71 17.26
C ASN A 15 -2.81 2.83 17.01
N HIS A 16 -1.92 2.66 16.03
CA HIS A 16 -0.79 3.56 15.75
C HIS A 16 -0.93 4.24 14.39
N LEU A 17 -2.14 4.69 14.09
CA LEU A 17 -2.46 5.36 12.84
C LEU A 17 -2.32 6.87 13.02
N THR A 18 -1.59 7.49 12.11
CA THR A 18 -1.43 8.95 12.09
C THR A 18 -2.21 9.52 10.91
N PRO A 19 -3.34 10.23 11.15
CA PRO A 19 -4.06 10.86 10.07
C PRO A 19 -3.23 11.98 9.47
N VAL A 20 -3.17 12.02 8.14
CA VAL A 20 -2.49 13.07 7.37
C VAL A 20 -3.44 13.65 6.34
N GLU A 21 -3.30 14.95 6.06
CA GLU A 21 -4.01 15.58 4.95
C GLU A 21 -3.22 15.36 3.66
N GLY A 22 -3.88 14.86 2.63
CA GLY A 22 -3.23 14.55 1.36
C GLY A 22 -4.17 14.03 0.29
N THR A 23 -3.60 13.72 -0.86
CA THR A 23 -4.29 13.19 -2.03
C THR A 23 -3.48 12.08 -2.68
N ILE A 24 -4.17 11.18 -3.36
CA ILE A 24 -3.58 10.25 -4.31
C ILE A 24 -4.23 10.42 -5.69
N GLU A 25 -3.41 10.51 -6.72
CA GLU A 25 -3.81 10.53 -8.13
C GLU A 25 -3.25 9.29 -8.81
N ILE A 26 -4.12 8.56 -9.51
CA ILE A 26 -3.78 7.31 -10.19
C ILE A 26 -4.14 7.50 -11.67
N ASP A 27 -3.14 7.69 -12.51
CA ASP A 27 -3.26 7.80 -13.95
C ASP A 27 -2.39 6.72 -14.60
N VAL A 28 -2.98 5.56 -14.85
CA VAL A 28 -2.26 4.39 -15.36
C VAL A 28 -2.99 3.75 -16.53
N ASN A 29 -2.20 3.10 -17.39
CA ASN A 29 -2.67 2.25 -18.48
C ASN A 29 -2.09 0.85 -18.28
N GLU A 30 -2.94 -0.08 -17.87
CA GLU A 30 -2.58 -1.47 -17.58
C GLU A 30 -2.15 -2.23 -18.85
N ILE A 31 -2.73 -1.90 -20.00
CA ILE A 31 -2.39 -2.55 -21.28
C ILE A 31 -0.97 -2.17 -21.71
N ALA A 32 -0.60 -0.90 -21.54
CA ALA A 32 0.71 -0.37 -21.93
C ALA A 32 1.77 -0.50 -20.82
N ASN A 33 1.39 -0.81 -19.58
CA ASN A 33 2.25 -0.75 -18.40
C ASN A 33 2.94 0.61 -18.21
N THR A 34 2.17 1.68 -18.40
CA THR A 34 2.64 3.08 -18.31
C THR A 34 1.75 3.93 -17.45
N GLY A 35 2.24 5.09 -17.02
CA GLY A 35 1.49 6.08 -16.26
C GLY A 35 2.21 6.46 -14.97
N ARG A 36 1.46 6.87 -13.97
CA ARG A 36 1.97 7.30 -12.67
C ARG A 36 0.92 7.17 -11.57
N VAL A 37 1.39 6.78 -10.39
CA VAL A 37 0.70 7.01 -9.11
C VAL A 37 1.43 8.13 -8.39
N LEU A 38 0.69 9.16 -7.98
CA LEU A 38 1.19 10.31 -7.23
C LEU A 38 0.47 10.39 -5.89
N ALA A 39 1.19 10.27 -4.79
CA ALA A 39 0.67 10.59 -3.47
C ALA A 39 1.35 11.85 -2.93
N GLU A 40 0.58 12.79 -2.39
CA GLU A 40 1.06 14.01 -1.76
C GLU A 40 0.37 14.18 -0.42
N PHE A 41 1.13 14.51 0.62
CA PHE A 41 0.57 14.70 1.97
C PHE A 41 1.43 15.62 2.83
N MET A 42 0.83 16.18 3.88
CA MET A 42 1.48 17.03 4.87
C MET A 42 1.65 16.28 6.20
N GLU A 43 2.85 16.29 6.76
CA GLU A 43 3.11 15.71 8.08
C GLU A 43 4.15 16.55 8.83
N GLY A 44 3.82 16.98 10.05
CA GLY A 44 4.77 17.69 10.91
C GLY A 44 5.28 19.03 10.37
N GLY A 45 4.57 19.65 9.42
CA GLY A 45 4.94 20.89 8.76
C GLY A 45 5.73 20.72 7.45
N ASP A 46 6.10 19.48 7.12
CA ASP A 46 6.78 19.15 5.86
C ASP A 46 5.79 18.64 4.82
N GLN A 47 6.07 18.94 3.55
CA GLN A 47 5.37 18.38 2.40
C GLN A 47 6.09 17.12 1.92
N TYR A 48 5.34 16.04 1.74
CA TYR A 48 5.84 14.79 1.18
C TYR A 48 5.18 14.49 -0.16
N ARG A 49 5.95 13.91 -1.07
CA ARG A 49 5.48 13.50 -2.39
C ARG A 49 6.08 12.16 -2.78
N ILE A 50 5.25 11.20 -3.14
CA ILE A 50 5.67 9.90 -3.69
C ILE A 50 5.33 9.88 -5.18
N VAL A 51 6.35 9.74 -6.01
CA VAL A 51 6.22 9.57 -7.46
C VAL A 51 6.51 8.11 -7.79
N PHE A 52 5.49 7.38 -8.23
CA PHE A 52 5.59 5.98 -8.62
C PHE A 52 5.21 5.83 -10.10
N ASP A 53 6.22 5.81 -10.97
CA ASP A 53 6.11 5.83 -12.43
C ASP A 53 7.03 4.80 -13.14
N ARG A 54 7.78 4.00 -12.36
CA ARG A 54 8.68 2.95 -12.87
C ARG A 54 8.11 1.58 -12.54
N PHE A 55 7.13 1.14 -13.31
CA PHE A 55 6.48 -0.16 -13.15
C PHE A 55 7.37 -1.29 -13.65
N ALA A 56 7.32 -2.43 -12.96
CA ALA A 56 8.08 -3.62 -13.32
C ALA A 56 7.44 -4.91 -12.79
N ALA A 57 7.41 -5.93 -13.63
CA ALA A 57 7.04 -7.28 -13.23
C ALA A 57 8.26 -8.07 -12.72
N SER A 58 8.13 -8.63 -11.51
CA SER A 58 9.07 -9.62 -10.97
C SER A 58 8.41 -11.00 -10.81
N GLN A 59 7.10 -11.08 -10.96
CA GLN A 59 6.29 -12.30 -10.89
C GLN A 59 5.28 -12.34 -12.05
N PRO A 60 4.79 -13.52 -12.47
CA PRO A 60 3.85 -13.64 -13.57
C PRO A 60 2.54 -12.85 -13.38
N PHE A 61 2.03 -12.75 -12.15
CA PHE A 61 0.77 -12.05 -11.86
C PHE A 61 0.88 -10.52 -11.89
N HIS A 62 2.10 -9.97 -12.03
CA HIS A 62 2.29 -8.51 -12.11
C HIS A 62 1.93 -7.94 -13.50
N ASP A 63 1.78 -8.78 -14.52
CA ASP A 63 1.37 -8.40 -15.88
C ASP A 63 2.15 -7.22 -16.49
N GLY A 64 3.48 -7.23 -16.37
CA GLY A 64 4.36 -6.14 -16.82
C GLY A 64 4.65 -5.06 -15.78
N GLY A 65 3.93 -5.07 -14.65
CA GLY A 65 4.10 -4.14 -13.54
C GLY A 65 2.80 -3.45 -13.13
N ILE A 66 1.74 -3.56 -13.93
CA ILE A 66 0.39 -3.10 -13.62
C ILE A 66 -0.58 -4.23 -13.98
N ALA A 67 -1.40 -4.64 -13.03
CA ALA A 67 -2.41 -5.68 -13.25
C ALA A 67 -3.78 -5.22 -12.77
N THR A 68 -4.83 -5.78 -13.37
CA THR A 68 -6.21 -5.65 -12.87
C THR A 68 -6.77 -7.02 -12.57
N ARG A 69 -7.74 -7.09 -11.63
CA ARG A 69 -8.52 -8.32 -11.36
C ARG A 69 -7.64 -9.48 -10.90
N VAL A 70 -6.81 -9.24 -9.89
CA VAL A 70 -5.88 -10.22 -9.33
C VAL A 70 -6.18 -10.46 -7.86
N TYR A 71 -6.10 -11.71 -7.41
CA TYR A 71 -6.05 -12.02 -5.98
C TYR A 71 -4.61 -11.95 -5.50
N GLU A 72 -4.38 -11.25 -4.39
CA GLU A 72 -3.10 -11.20 -3.69
C GLU A 72 -3.30 -11.57 -2.20
N HIS A 73 -2.19 -11.87 -1.53
CA HIS A 73 -2.11 -12.21 -0.12
C HIS A 73 -2.87 -13.49 0.27
N GLY A 74 -3.04 -13.73 1.57
CA GLY A 74 -3.70 -14.91 2.11
C GLY A 74 -3.19 -16.22 1.49
N ASP A 75 -4.12 -17.03 0.98
CA ASP A 75 -3.84 -18.30 0.29
C ASP A 75 -3.87 -18.19 -1.25
N SER A 76 -3.80 -16.98 -1.81
CA SER A 76 -3.89 -16.75 -3.27
C SER A 76 -2.72 -17.35 -4.05
N GLY A 77 -1.57 -17.55 -3.40
CA GLY A 77 -0.31 -17.90 -4.05
C GLY A 77 0.45 -16.71 -4.65
N ASN A 78 -0.09 -15.49 -4.52
CA ASN A 78 0.50 -14.24 -5.00
C ASN A 78 0.79 -13.31 -3.82
N GLY A 79 1.90 -12.58 -3.90
CA GLY A 79 2.31 -11.63 -2.84
C GLY A 79 2.73 -12.30 -1.54
N ASP A 80 3.04 -11.48 -0.54
CA ASP A 80 3.25 -11.94 0.83
C ASP A 80 1.90 -12.18 1.55
N PRO A 81 1.86 -13.00 2.60
CA PRO A 81 0.64 -13.22 3.36
C PRO A 81 0.48 -12.17 4.48
N LEU A 82 0.67 -10.87 4.20
CA LEU A 82 0.47 -9.82 5.21
C LEU A 82 -0.99 -9.36 5.34
N TYR A 83 -1.82 -9.63 4.35
CA TYR A 83 -3.26 -9.39 4.38
C TYR A 83 -4.03 -10.71 4.19
N PRO A 84 -5.36 -10.72 4.49
CA PRO A 84 -6.23 -11.80 4.03
C PRO A 84 -6.21 -11.91 2.50
N LYS A 85 -6.81 -12.97 1.95
CA LYS A 85 -6.88 -13.05 0.49
C LYS A 85 -7.79 -11.96 -0.04
N THR A 86 -7.21 -11.02 -0.78
CA THR A 86 -7.89 -9.79 -1.18
C THR A 86 -7.98 -9.68 -2.70
N TRP A 87 -9.15 -9.27 -3.21
CA TRP A 87 -9.31 -8.95 -4.61
C TRP A 87 -8.81 -7.52 -4.90
N LEU A 88 -7.83 -7.42 -5.79
CA LEU A 88 -7.28 -6.16 -6.26
C LEU A 88 -7.94 -5.78 -7.58
N TYR A 89 -8.66 -4.67 -7.58
CA TYR A 89 -9.26 -4.09 -8.80
C TYR A 89 -8.18 -3.57 -9.74
N LEU A 90 -7.15 -2.95 -9.17
CA LEU A 90 -5.97 -2.44 -9.84
C LEU A 90 -4.78 -2.56 -8.89
N ALA A 91 -3.64 -3.01 -9.40
CA ALA A 91 -2.41 -3.12 -8.64
C ALA A 91 -1.22 -2.72 -9.50
N ALA A 92 -0.20 -2.14 -8.87
CA ALA A 92 1.05 -1.80 -9.53
C ALA A 92 2.26 -2.18 -8.68
N TRP A 93 3.32 -2.67 -9.30
CA TRP A 93 4.60 -3.02 -8.68
C TRP A 93 5.75 -2.35 -9.44
N GLY A 94 6.79 -1.96 -8.71
CA GLY A 94 7.96 -1.35 -9.31
C GLY A 94 8.77 -0.55 -8.31
N THR A 95 9.24 0.63 -8.72
CA THR A 95 9.99 1.53 -7.84
C THR A 95 9.43 2.94 -7.83
N ALA A 96 9.46 3.58 -6.66
CA ALA A 96 9.06 4.96 -6.46
C ALA A 96 10.22 5.84 -5.97
N THR A 97 10.08 7.14 -6.19
CA THR A 97 10.91 8.17 -5.56
C THR A 97 10.05 9.01 -4.62
N MET A 98 10.50 9.12 -3.36
CA MET A 98 9.87 9.94 -2.34
C MET A 98 10.66 11.22 -2.12
N TYR A 99 9.94 12.33 -1.98
CA TYR A 99 10.46 13.66 -1.73
C TYR A 99 9.95 14.19 -0.39
N GLN A 100 10.77 14.99 0.29
CA GLN A 100 10.40 15.82 1.43
C GLN A 100 10.82 17.26 1.10
N ASN A 101 9.86 18.19 1.08
CA ASN A 101 10.09 19.60 0.73
C ASN A 101 10.89 19.74 -0.58
N ASP A 102 10.47 19.02 -1.62
CA ASP A 102 11.09 18.91 -2.95
C ASP A 102 12.52 18.34 -3.00
N GLN A 103 13.08 17.92 -1.87
CA GLN A 103 14.34 17.19 -1.83
C GLN A 103 14.08 15.69 -1.89
N VAL A 104 14.89 14.97 -2.67
CA VAL A 104 14.81 13.51 -2.73
C VAL A 104 15.13 12.93 -1.35
N LEU A 105 14.16 12.26 -0.76
CA LEU A 105 14.30 11.56 0.51
C LEU A 105 14.70 10.10 0.25
N TYR A 106 13.95 9.40 -0.60
CA TYR A 106 14.22 8.02 -1.01
C TYR A 106 14.12 7.88 -2.51
N LYS A 107 15.09 7.21 -3.14
CA LYS A 107 15.17 7.06 -4.59
C LYS A 107 15.19 5.59 -4.99
N ASP A 108 14.37 5.24 -5.96
CA ASP A 108 14.27 3.89 -6.54
C ASP A 108 13.98 2.81 -5.48
N TYR A 109 13.15 3.17 -4.48
CA TYR A 109 12.69 2.23 -3.46
C TYR A 109 11.58 1.37 -4.02
N ALA A 110 11.49 0.12 -3.56
CA ALA A 110 10.44 -0.78 -4.03
C ALA A 110 9.09 -0.21 -3.60
N ALA A 111 8.13 -0.22 -4.53
CA ALA A 111 6.81 0.31 -4.29
C ALA A 111 5.75 -0.65 -4.81
N HIS A 112 4.62 -0.62 -4.12
CA HIS A 112 3.42 -1.33 -4.51
C HIS A 112 2.20 -0.51 -4.14
N PHE A 113 1.23 -0.51 -5.02
CA PHE A 113 -0.03 0.19 -4.88
C PHE A 113 -1.16 -0.77 -5.20
N MET A 114 -2.27 -0.66 -4.46
CA MET A 114 -3.46 -1.49 -4.60
C MET A 114 -4.70 -0.62 -4.50
N VAL A 115 -5.62 -0.75 -5.46
CA VAL A 115 -7.05 -0.47 -5.27
C VAL A 115 -7.71 -1.81 -5.00
N MET A 116 -8.26 -1.99 -3.81
CA MET A 116 -8.64 -3.32 -3.33
C MET A 116 -9.96 -3.32 -2.58
N GLU A 117 -10.52 -4.52 -2.39
CA GLU A 117 -11.60 -4.73 -1.42
C GLU A 117 -11.14 -4.27 -0.03
N ARG A 118 -12.06 -3.67 0.72
CA ARG A 118 -11.73 -3.17 2.06
C ARG A 118 -11.35 -4.33 2.98
N SER A 119 -10.15 -4.27 3.55
CA SER A 119 -9.68 -5.25 4.55
C SER A 119 -9.79 -4.70 5.97
N ARG A 120 -9.80 -3.37 6.11
CA ARG A 120 -9.80 -2.66 7.38
C ARG A 120 -11.21 -2.32 7.86
N ASP A 121 -11.51 -2.53 9.14
CA ASP A 121 -12.79 -2.10 9.73
C ASP A 121 -12.88 -0.56 9.75
N PRO A 122 -13.93 0.05 9.17
CA PRO A 122 -14.01 1.50 9.01
C PRO A 122 -14.24 2.28 10.32
N LYS A 123 -14.45 1.59 11.46
CA LYS A 123 -14.64 2.20 12.78
C LYS A 123 -13.44 2.00 13.68
N THR A 124 -12.85 0.81 13.68
CA THR A 124 -11.72 0.47 14.56
C THR A 124 -10.37 0.55 13.86
N HIS A 125 -10.38 0.61 12.53
CA HIS A 125 -9.21 0.52 11.68
C HIS A 125 -8.42 -0.80 11.82
N GLU A 126 -9.04 -1.81 12.42
CA GLU A 126 -8.43 -3.13 12.59
C GLU A 126 -8.44 -3.89 11.26
N VAL A 127 -7.32 -4.55 10.95
CA VAL A 127 -7.27 -5.61 9.93
C VAL A 127 -7.28 -6.93 10.68
N HIS A 128 -8.37 -7.66 10.56
CA HIS A 128 -8.44 -8.98 11.13
C HIS A 128 -7.59 -9.93 10.28
N TYR A 129 -6.37 -10.28 10.72
CA TYR A 129 -5.48 -11.26 10.08
C TYR A 129 -4.42 -11.82 11.05
N PRO A 130 -4.00 -13.10 10.95
CA PRO A 130 -4.62 -14.20 10.18
C PRO A 130 -5.82 -14.74 10.97
N VAL A 131 -7.06 -14.47 10.53
CA VAL A 131 -8.25 -14.74 11.37
C VAL A 131 -9.05 -15.97 11.00
N LYS A 132 -9.55 -16.57 12.08
CA LYS A 132 -10.51 -17.68 12.22
C LYS A 132 -11.99 -17.28 12.01
N ARG A 133 -12.32 -16.12 11.42
CA ARG A 133 -13.72 -15.69 11.26
C ARG A 133 -13.98 -15.08 9.89
N THR A 134 -15.09 -15.51 9.29
CA THR A 134 -15.74 -14.94 8.11
C THR A 134 -16.56 -13.71 8.51
N LEU A 135 -16.26 -12.53 7.96
CA LEU A 135 -17.21 -11.42 7.88
C LEU A 135 -18.47 -11.91 7.15
N PRO A 136 -19.62 -11.22 7.26
CA PRO A 136 -20.81 -11.56 6.48
C PRO A 136 -20.57 -11.63 4.96
N GLY A 137 -19.45 -11.09 4.47
CA GLY A 137 -18.97 -11.16 3.08
C GLY A 137 -17.64 -11.91 2.81
N GLY A 138 -16.92 -12.44 3.81
CA GLY A 138 -15.61 -13.09 3.59
C GLY A 138 -14.50 -12.62 4.53
N GLU A 139 -13.24 -12.75 4.12
CA GLU A 139 -12.09 -12.19 4.88
C GLU A 139 -11.93 -10.67 4.64
N THR A 140 -12.57 -10.16 3.59
CA THR A 140 -12.65 -8.75 3.17
C THR A 140 -14.11 -8.31 3.08
N ASP A 141 -14.35 -7.00 2.98
CA ASP A 141 -15.65 -6.40 2.62
C ASP A 141 -15.67 -6.06 1.11
N PRO A 142 -16.31 -6.91 0.27
CA PRO A 142 -16.33 -6.71 -1.19
C PRO A 142 -17.22 -5.54 -1.64
N ALA A 143 -18.05 -4.99 -0.75
CA ALA A 143 -18.83 -3.78 -1.01
C ALA A 143 -18.07 -2.50 -0.60
N GLY A 144 -16.94 -2.66 0.10
CA GLY A 144 -16.02 -1.61 0.46
C GLY A 144 -14.82 -1.55 -0.49
N MET A 145 -14.18 -0.39 -0.51
CA MET A 145 -12.94 -0.19 -1.26
C MET A 145 -11.94 0.54 -0.38
N GLU A 146 -10.69 0.13 -0.51
CA GLU A 146 -9.51 0.67 0.17
C GLU A 146 -8.41 0.87 -0.86
N ILE A 147 -7.56 1.87 -0.63
CA ILE A 147 -6.32 2.02 -1.40
C ILE A 147 -5.16 1.84 -0.43
N ASP A 148 -4.19 1.02 -0.80
CA ASP A 148 -2.92 0.88 -0.09
C ASP A 148 -1.77 1.32 -1.00
N LEU A 149 -0.82 2.05 -0.44
CA LEU A 149 0.46 2.38 -1.07
C LEU A 149 1.56 2.16 -0.05
N TRP A 150 2.51 1.29 -0.38
CA TRP A 150 3.75 1.20 0.38
C TRP A 150 5.00 1.49 -0.46
N VAL A 151 6.01 2.04 0.22
CA VAL A 151 7.35 2.28 -0.30
C VAL A 151 8.35 1.76 0.71
N ARG A 152 9.26 0.87 0.30
CA ARG A 152 10.17 0.19 1.22
C ARG A 152 11.62 0.11 0.76
N SER A 153 12.52 0.05 1.73
CA SER A 153 13.95 -0.18 1.51
C SER A 153 14.23 -1.61 1.05
N LYS A 154 15.43 -1.81 0.50
CA LYS A 154 16.01 -3.16 0.30
C LYS A 154 16.57 -3.72 1.60
N ASP A 155 17.11 -2.86 2.46
CA ASP A 155 17.69 -3.24 3.74
C ASP A 155 16.60 -3.71 4.70
N GLN A 156 16.92 -4.77 5.45
CA GLN A 156 16.00 -5.41 6.39
C GLN A 156 16.34 -5.09 7.84
N ASN A 157 15.30 -5.02 8.65
CA ASN A 157 15.40 -4.90 10.11
C ASN A 157 14.35 -5.80 10.75
N THR A 158 14.79 -6.94 11.29
CA THR A 158 13.88 -7.97 11.83
C THR A 158 13.16 -7.55 13.10
N LYS A 159 13.45 -6.36 13.64
CA LYS A 159 12.70 -5.78 14.75
C LYS A 159 11.48 -4.98 14.28
N ASN A 160 11.40 -4.64 12.99
CA ASN A 160 10.27 -3.95 12.39
C ASN A 160 9.27 -4.97 11.81
N PHE A 161 8.02 -4.53 11.65
CA PHE A 161 6.99 -5.25 10.92
C PHE A 161 6.32 -4.31 9.90
N PRO A 162 6.38 -4.61 8.59
CA PRO A 162 7.20 -5.64 7.95
C PRO A 162 8.72 -5.40 8.15
N PRO A 163 9.60 -6.40 7.96
CA PRO A 163 10.99 -6.36 8.44
C PRO A 163 11.93 -5.55 7.52
N PHE A 164 11.55 -4.32 7.20
CA PHE A 164 12.35 -3.38 6.39
C PHE A 164 12.89 -2.24 7.26
N GLU A 165 14.08 -1.76 6.93
CA GLU A 165 14.67 -0.60 7.61
C GLU A 165 13.83 0.66 7.39
N THR A 166 13.22 0.80 6.20
CA THR A 166 12.24 1.84 5.89
C THR A 166 11.01 1.18 5.29
N PHE A 167 9.84 1.49 5.83
CA PHE A 167 8.56 1.11 5.25
C PHE A 167 7.57 2.26 5.44
N ILE A 168 7.22 2.92 4.35
CA ILE A 168 6.18 3.93 4.31
C ILE A 168 4.91 3.22 3.91
N HIS A 169 3.85 3.39 4.68
CA HIS A 169 2.55 2.81 4.40
C HIS A 169 1.49 3.89 4.51
N LEU A 170 0.80 4.14 3.41
CA LEU A 170 -0.33 5.05 3.32
C LEU A 170 -1.54 4.23 2.87
N TYR A 171 -2.68 4.47 3.50
CA TYR A 171 -3.93 3.86 3.09
C TYR A 171 -5.05 4.90 3.07
N TRP A 172 -6.04 4.68 2.20
CA TRP A 172 -7.24 5.51 2.09
C TRP A 172 -8.48 4.62 2.23
N GLU A 173 -9.27 4.86 3.26
CA GLU A 173 -10.50 4.08 3.55
C GLU A 173 -11.74 4.61 2.82
N GLU A 174 -11.68 5.87 2.36
CA GLU A 174 -12.71 6.52 1.57
C GLU A 174 -12.18 6.86 0.17
N VAL A 175 -12.58 6.06 -0.81
CA VAL A 175 -12.19 6.24 -2.21
C VAL A 175 -13.33 6.92 -2.97
N THR A 176 -13.04 8.11 -3.51
CA THR A 176 -13.98 8.86 -4.36
C THR A 176 -13.35 9.13 -5.72
N TRP A 177 -14.13 8.90 -6.79
CA TRP A 177 -13.70 9.14 -8.17
C TRP A 177 -14.02 10.57 -8.58
N ARG A 178 -13.13 11.22 -9.32
CA ARG A 178 -13.32 12.56 -9.88
C ARG A 178 -13.47 12.51 -11.39
#